data_AF-A0A1T3D194-F1
#
_entry.id   AF-A0A1T3D194-F1
#
_cell.length_a   1.000
_cell.length_b   1.000
_cell.length_c   1.000
_cell.angle_alpha   90.00
_cell.angle_beta   90.00
_cell.angle_gamma   90.00
#
_symmetry.space_group_name_H-M   'P 1'
#
loop_
_entity.id
_entity.type
_entity.pdbx_description
1 polymer ?
#
loop_
_entity_poly.entity_id
_entity_poly.type
_entity_poly.pdbx_seq_one_letter_code
_entity_poly.pdbx_strand_id
1 'polypeptide(L)'
;MSSFDIVSTVTATEQFVTVVFKTIKLVKSVIDQIQDAPIQIQQRVGRLESLDSLAKQILNTKILQTEDINRILTRCESRVQSLHDLIQNTSFESHDSIRKKAWGAIFSLKEEENILKLFEMLDQEYTSLNTHINLRILTMAENIQIGYNSIDTGLNTIAQATDSIPDALKCLQALFITDPETDRAKLINSKGELVQGTCDWIAQKKEFVEWKASDGGLLWISGGPGLGKTMLSIYLIERM
;
A
#
# COMPACT_ATOMS: atom_id res chain seq x y z
N MET A 1 5.34 12.47 -1.09
CA MET A 1 5.74 12.46 -2.53
C MET A 1 4.58 13.04 -3.30
N SER A 2 4.81 14.13 -4.04
CA SER A 2 3.74 14.72 -4.85
C SER A 2 3.47 13.82 -6.05
N SER A 3 2.24 13.83 -6.59
CA SER A 3 1.91 13.12 -7.83
C SER A 3 2.78 13.58 -9.01
N PHE A 4 3.34 14.80 -8.93
CA PHE A 4 4.20 15.40 -9.94
C PHE A 4 5.59 14.73 -10.00
N ASP A 5 6.19 14.41 -8.85
CA ASP A 5 7.51 13.75 -8.76
C ASP A 5 7.49 12.30 -9.29
N ILE A 6 6.33 11.65 -9.20
CA ILE A 6 6.12 10.30 -9.72
C ILE A 6 6.06 10.33 -11.25
N VAL A 7 5.33 11.29 -11.82
CA VAL A 7 5.16 11.42 -13.28
C VAL A 7 6.49 11.79 -13.95
N SER A 8 7.31 12.66 -13.34
CA SER A 8 8.64 13.00 -13.87
C SER A 8 9.56 11.79 -13.91
N THR A 9 9.60 10.99 -12.83
CA THR A 9 10.48 9.82 -12.74
C THR A 9 10.09 8.71 -13.72
N VAL A 10 8.78 8.45 -13.88
CA VAL A 10 8.29 7.47 -14.87
C VAL A 10 8.72 7.88 -16.28
N THR A 11 8.50 9.16 -16.63
CA THR A 11 8.87 9.69 -17.95
C THR A 11 10.36 9.54 -18.23
N ALA A 12 11.21 9.92 -17.28
CA ALA A 12 12.67 9.78 -17.42
C ALA A 12 13.10 8.31 -17.55
N THR A 13 12.43 7.40 -16.83
CA THR A 13 12.75 5.97 -16.94
C THR A 13 12.35 5.40 -18.31
N GLU A 14 11.20 5.79 -18.86
CA GLU A 14 10.77 5.38 -20.20
C GLU A 14 11.72 5.91 -21.30
N GLN A 15 12.15 7.16 -21.18
CA GLN A 15 13.14 7.76 -22.07
C GLN A 15 14.47 7.00 -21.98
N PHE A 16 14.94 6.73 -20.77
CA PHE A 16 16.17 5.98 -20.55
C PHE A 16 16.12 4.57 -21.16
N VAL A 17 15.04 3.81 -20.92
CA VAL A 17 14.85 2.47 -21.54
C VAL A 17 14.91 2.56 -23.06
N THR A 18 14.27 3.58 -23.64
CA THR A 18 14.25 3.78 -25.10
C THR A 18 15.65 4.03 -25.65
N VAL A 19 16.43 4.90 -25.00
CA VAL A 19 17.80 5.24 -25.41
C VAL A 19 18.71 4.02 -25.27
N VAL A 20 18.67 3.33 -24.13
CA VAL A 20 19.46 2.10 -23.91
C VAL A 20 19.15 1.03 -24.94
N PHE A 21 17.88 0.77 -25.22
CA PHE A 21 17.46 -0.22 -26.21
C PHE A 21 18.01 0.11 -27.61
N LYS A 22 17.90 1.36 -28.06
CA LYS A 22 18.43 1.81 -29.36
C LYS A 22 19.94 1.64 -29.42
N THR A 23 20.66 1.98 -28.36
CA THR A 23 22.11 1.84 -28.27
C THR A 23 22.56 0.39 -28.26
N ILE A 24 21.88 -0.51 -27.53
CA ILE A 24 22.16 -1.95 -27.57
C ILE A 24 22.02 -2.48 -29.01
N LYS A 25 20.94 -2.10 -29.70
CA LYS A 25 20.70 -2.52 -31.10
C LYS A 25 21.81 -2.02 -32.04
N LEU A 26 22.23 -0.78 -31.88
CA LEU A 26 23.33 -0.19 -32.66
C LEU A 26 24.65 -0.93 -32.42
N VAL A 27 25.02 -1.13 -31.15
CA VAL A 27 26.27 -1.81 -30.78
C VAL A 27 26.28 -3.25 -31.29
N LYS A 28 25.16 -3.99 -31.15
CA LYS A 28 25.04 -5.36 -31.70
C LYS A 28 25.19 -5.39 -33.22
N SER A 29 24.53 -4.48 -33.94
CA SER A 29 24.68 -4.36 -35.41
C SER A 29 26.12 -4.09 -35.83
N VAL A 30 26.86 -3.29 -35.04
CA VAL A 30 28.29 -3.04 -35.28
C VAL A 30 29.12 -4.29 -35.00
N ILE A 31 28.86 -5.02 -33.92
CA ILE A 31 29.54 -6.28 -33.59
C ILE A 31 29.34 -7.32 -34.70
N ASP A 32 28.12 -7.49 -35.20
CA ASP A 32 27.78 -8.48 -36.24
C ASP A 32 28.50 -8.20 -37.58
N GLN A 33 28.89 -6.94 -37.82
CA GLN A 33 29.64 -6.54 -39.02
C GLN A 33 31.15 -6.80 -38.92
N ILE A 34 31.67 -7.16 -37.74
CA ILE A 34 33.09 -7.38 -37.48
C ILE A 34 33.32 -8.88 -37.26
N GLN A 35 34.19 -9.46 -38.07
CA GLN A 35 34.66 -10.82 -37.85
C GLN A 35 35.74 -10.75 -36.75
N ASP A 36 35.45 -11.30 -35.56
CA ASP A 36 36.24 -11.22 -34.31
C ASP A 36 36.19 -9.88 -33.54
N ALA A 37 34.99 -9.48 -33.11
CA ALA A 37 34.83 -8.33 -32.20
C ALA A 37 35.57 -8.54 -30.85
N PRO A 38 36.32 -7.54 -30.35
CA PRO A 38 37.02 -7.62 -29.08
C PRO A 38 36.10 -7.98 -27.90
N ILE A 39 36.56 -8.87 -27.02
CA ILE A 39 35.83 -9.32 -25.81
C ILE A 39 35.36 -8.13 -24.96
N GLN A 40 36.14 -7.05 -24.92
CA GLN A 40 35.76 -5.83 -24.19
C GLN A 40 34.42 -5.28 -24.69
N ILE A 41 34.21 -5.19 -26.01
CA ILE A 41 32.96 -4.67 -26.61
C ILE A 41 31.78 -5.60 -26.30
N GLN A 42 31.99 -6.92 -26.31
CA GLN A 42 30.95 -7.87 -25.90
C GLN A 42 30.56 -7.72 -24.42
N GLN A 43 31.53 -7.55 -23.52
CA GLN A 43 31.27 -7.27 -22.10
C GLN A 43 30.53 -5.94 -21.91
N ARG A 44 30.80 -4.93 -22.74
CA ARG A 44 30.12 -3.64 -22.71
C ARG A 44 28.65 -3.72 -23.10
N VAL A 45 28.27 -4.59 -24.05
CA VAL A 45 26.86 -4.87 -24.36
C VAL A 45 26.11 -5.45 -23.16
N GLY A 46 26.72 -6.40 -22.45
CA GLY A 46 26.11 -7.01 -21.26
C GLY A 46 25.83 -5.99 -20.15
N ARG A 47 26.64 -4.93 -20.02
CA ARG A 47 26.37 -3.84 -19.06
C ARG A 47 25.15 -3.00 -19.47
N LEU A 48 25.02 -2.67 -20.75
CA LEU A 48 23.86 -1.93 -21.25
C LEU A 48 22.57 -2.75 -21.06
N GLU A 49 22.60 -4.05 -21.30
CA GLU A 49 21.48 -4.96 -21.02
C GLU A 49 21.13 -5.02 -19.52
N SER A 50 22.14 -4.97 -18.65
CA SER A 50 21.92 -4.90 -17.20
C SER A 50 21.25 -3.58 -16.79
N LEU A 51 21.63 -2.45 -17.41
CA LEU A 51 21.00 -1.15 -17.21
C LEU A 51 19.55 -1.12 -17.69
N ASP A 52 19.26 -1.72 -18.86
CA ASP A 52 17.89 -1.89 -19.38
C ASP A 52 17.01 -2.69 -18.40
N SER A 53 17.54 -3.79 -17.86
CA SER A 53 16.85 -4.60 -16.85
C SER A 53 16.53 -3.80 -15.59
N LEU A 54 17.50 -3.05 -15.04
CA LEU A 54 17.28 -2.18 -13.88
C LEU A 54 16.23 -1.10 -14.15
N ALA A 55 16.28 -0.45 -15.33
CA ALA A 55 15.31 0.58 -15.69
C ALA A 55 13.88 0.02 -15.78
N LYS A 56 13.71 -1.18 -16.34
CA LYS A 56 12.42 -1.90 -16.35
C LYS A 56 11.95 -2.27 -14.95
N GLN A 57 12.85 -2.65 -14.05
CA GLN A 57 12.50 -2.89 -12.64
C GLN A 57 12.01 -1.62 -11.95
N ILE A 58 12.65 -0.48 -12.21
CA ILE A 58 12.24 0.83 -11.66
C ILE A 58 10.84 1.21 -12.17
N LEU A 59 10.56 1.05 -13.46
CA LEU A 59 9.23 1.30 -14.04
C LEU A 59 8.13 0.51 -13.35
N ASN A 60 8.39 -0.77 -13.10
CA ASN A 60 7.42 -1.69 -12.50
C ASN A 60 7.31 -1.55 -10.96
N THR A 61 8.17 -0.75 -10.33
CA THR A 61 8.27 -0.68 -8.87
C THR A 61 8.04 0.75 -8.37
N LYS A 62 6.79 1.05 -8.00
CA LYS A 62 6.35 2.39 -7.57
C LYS A 62 7.24 3.03 -6.48
N ILE A 63 7.77 2.24 -5.56
CA ILE A 63 8.59 2.76 -4.45
C ILE A 63 9.99 3.25 -4.89
N LEU A 64 10.43 2.87 -6.09
CA LEU A 64 11.67 3.33 -6.71
C LEU A 64 11.49 4.60 -7.55
N GLN A 65 10.26 5.12 -7.68
CA GLN A 65 9.97 6.34 -8.43
C GLN A 65 10.26 7.59 -7.58
N THR A 66 11.54 7.88 -7.36
CA THR A 66 12.00 8.99 -6.51
C THR A 66 12.89 9.97 -7.26
N GLU A 67 12.99 11.19 -6.73
CA GLU A 67 13.80 12.25 -7.34
C GLU A 67 15.30 11.90 -7.41
N ASP A 68 15.84 11.20 -6.41
CA ASP A 68 17.25 10.76 -6.46
C ASP A 68 17.50 9.75 -7.58
N ILE A 69 16.58 8.80 -7.75
CA ILE A 69 16.65 7.79 -8.81
C ILE A 69 16.45 8.46 -10.17
N ASN A 70 15.49 9.38 -10.27
CA ASN A 70 15.27 10.22 -11.46
C ASN A 70 16.56 10.93 -11.89
N ARG A 71 17.23 11.63 -10.96
CA ARG A 71 18.49 12.34 -11.23
C ARG A 71 19.61 11.43 -11.73
N ILE A 72 19.69 10.20 -11.19
CA ILE A 72 20.67 9.20 -11.66
C ILE A 72 20.29 8.71 -13.06
N LEU A 73 19.01 8.41 -13.31
CA LEU A 73 18.51 7.98 -14.61
C LEU A 73 18.76 9.02 -15.70
N THR A 74 18.50 10.31 -15.45
CA THR A 74 18.79 11.39 -16.41
C THR A 74 20.28 11.47 -16.74
N ARG A 75 21.17 11.25 -15.76
CA ARG A 75 22.62 11.17 -16.00
C ARG A 75 22.98 9.96 -16.82
N CYS A 76 22.42 8.79 -16.51
CA CYS A 76 22.61 7.57 -17.31
C CYS A 76 22.16 7.79 -18.76
N GLU A 77 20.98 8.37 -18.96
CA GLU A 77 20.43 8.69 -20.28
C GLU A 77 21.37 9.57 -21.09
N SER A 78 21.82 10.70 -20.53
CA SER A 78 22.74 11.61 -21.22
C SER A 78 24.04 10.91 -21.64
N ARG A 79 24.58 10.02 -20.79
CA ARG A 79 25.79 9.23 -21.09
C ARG A 79 25.56 8.19 -22.16
N VAL A 80 24.45 7.45 -22.08
CA VAL A 80 24.09 6.44 -23.10
C VAL A 80 23.78 7.10 -24.44
N GLN A 81 23.16 8.28 -24.44
CA GLN A 81 22.93 9.06 -25.65
C GLN A 81 24.25 9.55 -26.26
N SER A 82 25.17 10.07 -25.43
CA SER A 82 26.51 10.46 -25.90
C SER A 82 27.27 9.27 -26.52
N LEU A 83 27.13 8.08 -25.93
CA LEU A 83 27.69 6.84 -26.46
C LEU A 83 27.02 6.42 -27.77
N HIS A 84 25.69 6.54 -27.85
CA HIS A 84 24.93 6.29 -29.07
C HIS A 84 25.42 7.16 -30.23
N ASP A 85 25.51 8.47 -30.00
CA ASP A 85 25.89 9.45 -31.02
C ASP A 85 27.33 9.21 -31.49
N LEU A 86 28.25 8.89 -30.58
CA LEU A 86 29.64 8.58 -30.91
C LEU A 86 29.73 7.32 -31.78
N ILE A 87 29.01 6.25 -31.42
CA ILE A 87 28.99 4.99 -32.20
C ILE A 87 28.28 5.18 -33.56
N GLN A 88 27.20 5.96 -33.60
CA GLN A 88 26.45 6.20 -34.81
C GLN A 88 27.27 7.02 -35.82
N ASN A 89 27.93 8.08 -35.35
CA ASN A 89 28.79 8.93 -36.19
C ASN A 89 30.07 8.23 -36.66
N THR A 90 30.48 7.15 -35.98
CA THR A 90 31.60 6.28 -36.40
C THR A 90 31.14 5.11 -37.29
N SER A 91 29.84 4.83 -37.36
CA SER A 91 29.29 3.78 -38.24
C SER A 91 29.06 4.32 -39.65
N PHE A 92 29.92 3.92 -40.60
CA PHE A 92 29.85 4.35 -42.01
C PHE A 92 28.77 3.57 -42.81
N GLU A 93 28.55 3.93 -44.09
CA GLU A 93 27.63 3.30 -45.07
C GLU A 93 28.17 2.07 -45.85
N SER A 94 27.28 1.10 -46.07
CA SER A 94 27.49 -0.37 -46.13
C SER A 94 28.20 -1.01 -47.33
N HIS A 95 29.17 -0.39 -48.02
CA HIS A 95 29.67 -0.98 -49.28
C HIS A 95 31.18 -1.25 -49.45
N ASP A 96 32.04 -1.05 -48.46
CA ASP A 96 33.48 -1.12 -48.70
C ASP A 96 34.20 -2.32 -48.05
N SER A 97 34.96 -3.08 -48.85
CA SER A 97 35.85 -4.17 -48.37
C SER A 97 36.99 -3.65 -47.47
N ILE A 98 37.21 -2.35 -47.54
CA ILE A 98 38.05 -1.54 -46.67
C ILE A 98 37.52 -1.53 -45.23
N ARG A 99 36.22 -1.74 -44.96
CA ARG A 99 35.59 -1.76 -43.61
C ARG A 99 36.20 -2.74 -42.62
N LYS A 100 36.62 -3.94 -43.07
CA LYS A 100 37.27 -4.94 -42.21
C LYS A 100 38.69 -4.54 -41.80
N LYS A 101 39.41 -3.79 -42.64
CA LYS A 101 40.73 -3.20 -42.31
C LYS A 101 40.59 -1.86 -41.59
N ALA A 102 39.55 -1.10 -41.93
CA ALA A 102 39.21 0.17 -41.32
C ALA A 102 38.73 -0.02 -39.90
N TRP A 103 38.08 -1.13 -39.52
CA TRP A 103 37.78 -1.37 -38.10
C TRP A 103 39.07 -1.38 -37.24
N GLY A 104 40.14 -1.98 -37.76
CA GLY A 104 41.48 -1.92 -37.17
C GLY A 104 42.16 -0.53 -37.22
N ALA A 105 41.56 0.45 -37.90
CA ALA A 105 41.96 1.87 -37.90
C ALA A 105 40.89 2.80 -37.28
N ILE A 106 39.68 2.30 -36.97
CA ILE A 106 38.45 3.01 -36.54
C ILE A 106 38.53 3.47 -35.09
N PHE A 107 39.46 2.91 -34.32
CA PHE A 107 39.92 3.57 -33.12
C PHE A 107 41.19 4.34 -33.44
N SER A 108 41.07 5.65 -33.64
CA SER A 108 42.19 6.46 -33.16
C SER A 108 42.32 6.18 -31.66
N LEU A 109 43.55 6.08 -31.12
CA LEU A 109 43.78 5.86 -29.68
C LEU A 109 42.90 6.76 -28.79
N LYS A 110 42.55 7.96 -29.30
CA LYS A 110 41.68 8.95 -28.64
C LYS A 110 40.19 8.56 -28.62
N GLU A 111 39.66 7.97 -29.69
CA GLU A 111 38.26 7.52 -29.72
C GLU A 111 38.05 6.27 -28.88
N GLU A 112 39.08 5.41 -28.80
CA GLU A 112 39.09 4.25 -27.91
C GLU A 112 39.05 4.69 -26.45
N GLU A 113 39.91 5.64 -26.09
CA GLU A 113 39.97 6.22 -24.75
C GLU A 113 38.64 6.89 -24.35
N ASN A 114 38.01 7.63 -25.27
CA ASN A 114 36.72 8.27 -25.01
C ASN A 114 35.59 7.25 -24.77
N ILE A 115 35.53 6.20 -25.58
CA ILE A 115 34.52 5.14 -25.43
C ILE A 115 34.75 4.37 -24.12
N LEU A 116 36.00 4.00 -23.82
CA LEU A 116 36.33 3.32 -22.57
C LEU A 116 35.98 4.17 -21.35
N LYS A 117 36.26 5.47 -21.40
CA LYS A 117 35.88 6.42 -20.34
C LYS A 117 34.37 6.54 -20.17
N LEU A 118 33.60 6.61 -21.27
CA LEU A 118 32.14 6.62 -21.19
C LEU A 118 31.59 5.33 -20.55
N PHE A 119 32.18 4.18 -20.87
CA PHE A 119 31.78 2.93 -20.25
C PHE A 119 32.16 2.83 -18.77
N GLU A 120 33.36 3.31 -18.38
CA GLU A 120 33.74 3.39 -16.97
C GLU A 120 32.78 4.30 -16.19
N MET A 121 32.40 5.44 -16.78
CA MET A 121 31.38 6.31 -16.20
C MET A 121 30.02 5.61 -16.09
N LEU A 122 29.60 4.84 -17.10
CA LEU A 122 28.36 4.05 -17.04
C LEU A 122 28.41 2.93 -15.98
N ASP A 123 29.57 2.29 -15.78
CA ASP A 123 29.78 1.31 -14.71
C ASP A 123 29.65 1.98 -13.33
N GLN A 124 30.18 3.19 -13.16
CA GLN A 124 30.01 3.98 -11.94
C GLN A 124 28.54 4.37 -11.71
N GLU A 125 27.83 4.81 -12.75
CA GLU A 125 26.39 5.11 -12.60
C GLU A 125 25.58 3.85 -12.30
N TYR A 126 25.90 2.70 -12.91
CA TYR A 126 25.24 1.42 -12.62
C TYR A 126 25.40 1.04 -11.16
N THR A 127 26.62 1.11 -10.63
CA THR A 127 26.90 0.78 -9.22
C THR A 127 26.21 1.75 -8.27
N SER A 128 26.18 3.05 -8.61
CA SER A 128 25.42 4.06 -7.86
C SER A 128 23.93 3.77 -7.86
N LEU A 129 23.32 3.53 -9.03
CA LEU A 129 21.90 3.21 -9.18
C LEU A 129 21.53 1.95 -8.39
N ASN A 130 22.31 0.89 -8.52
CA ASN A 130 22.08 -0.36 -7.80
C ASN A 130 22.17 -0.19 -6.28
N THR A 131 23.13 0.62 -5.80
CA THR A 131 23.27 0.94 -4.37
C THR A 131 22.06 1.71 -3.86
N HIS A 132 21.60 2.72 -4.61
CA HIS A 132 20.39 3.48 -4.24
C HIS A 132 19.14 2.60 -4.21
N ILE A 133 18.96 1.70 -5.17
CA ILE A 133 17.85 0.74 -5.18
C ILE A 133 17.91 -0.15 -3.94
N ASN A 134 19.07 -0.74 -3.64
CA ASN A 134 19.23 -1.64 -2.49
C ASN A 134 18.99 -0.92 -1.16
N LEU A 135 19.56 0.27 -0.96
CA LEU A 135 19.32 1.09 0.23
C LEU A 135 17.83 1.38 0.41
N ARG A 136 17.12 1.71 -0.68
CA ARG A 136 15.67 1.98 -0.64
C ARG A 136 14.85 0.75 -0.25
N ILE A 137 15.19 -0.42 -0.80
CA ILE A 137 14.55 -1.68 -0.43
C ILE A 137 14.78 -1.99 1.06
N LEU A 138 16.00 -1.78 1.56
CA LEU A 138 16.34 -1.98 2.98
C LEU A 138 15.58 -1.01 3.89
N THR A 139 15.57 0.29 3.60
CA THR A 139 14.81 1.27 4.38
C THR A 139 13.31 0.95 4.39
N MET A 140 12.76 0.42 3.29
CA MET A 140 11.37 -0.03 3.26
C MET A 140 11.14 -1.23 4.18
N ALA A 141 12.02 -2.24 4.14
CA ALA A 141 11.93 -3.40 5.02
C ALA A 141 11.97 -2.98 6.50
N GLU A 142 12.84 -2.04 6.86
CA GLU A 142 12.90 -1.47 8.21
C GLU A 142 11.59 -0.76 8.60
N ASN A 143 11.03 0.07 7.71
CA ASN A 143 9.78 0.76 7.97
C ASN A 143 8.59 -0.21 8.15
N ILE A 144 8.55 -1.28 7.35
CA ILE A 144 7.55 -2.35 7.49
C ILE A 144 7.72 -3.04 8.86
N GLN A 145 8.96 -3.34 9.25
CA GLN A 145 9.24 -3.98 10.54
C GLN A 145 8.83 -3.10 11.72
N ILE A 146 9.11 -1.80 11.65
CA ILE A 146 8.68 -0.82 12.66
C ILE A 146 7.15 -0.80 12.74
N GLY A 147 6.46 -0.72 11.60
CA GLY A 147 5.00 -0.75 11.54
C GLY A 147 4.41 -2.03 12.13
N TYR A 148 5.02 -3.19 11.85
CA TYR A 148 4.62 -4.47 12.43
C TYR A 148 4.74 -4.46 13.96
N ASN A 149 5.88 -4.01 14.49
CA ASN A 149 6.12 -3.97 15.93
C ASN A 149 5.12 -3.04 16.65
N SER A 150 4.76 -1.91 16.04
CA SER A 150 3.74 -0.99 16.58
C SER A 150 2.34 -1.61 16.60
N ILE A 151 1.97 -2.38 15.57
CA ILE A 151 0.69 -3.07 15.54
C ILE A 151 0.65 -4.18 16.59
N ASP A 152 1.70 -4.98 16.69
CA ASP A 152 1.81 -6.07 17.66
C ASP A 152 1.69 -5.57 19.11
N THR A 153 2.41 -4.50 19.44
CA THR A 153 2.29 -3.85 20.77
C THR A 153 0.89 -3.28 21.02
N GLY A 154 0.25 -2.68 20.01
CA GLY A 154 -1.13 -2.22 20.12
C GLY A 154 -2.13 -3.35 20.39
N LEU A 155 -2.01 -4.47 19.67
CA LEU A 155 -2.86 -5.64 19.84
C LEU A 155 -2.68 -6.28 21.23
N ASN A 156 -1.43 -6.42 21.69
CA ASN A 156 -1.14 -6.94 23.03
C ASN A 156 -1.74 -6.04 24.13
N THR A 157 -1.70 -4.72 23.94
CA THR A 157 -2.32 -3.76 24.88
C THR A 157 -3.85 -3.91 24.91
N ILE A 158 -4.49 -4.09 23.75
CA ILE A 158 -5.94 -4.30 23.66
C ILE A 158 -6.34 -5.64 24.29
N ALA A 159 -5.56 -6.70 24.07
CA ALA A 159 -5.79 -8.01 24.68
C ALA A 159 -5.74 -7.91 26.22
N GLN A 160 -4.70 -7.27 26.76
CA GLN A 160 -4.57 -7.03 28.21
C GLN A 160 -5.71 -6.19 28.78
N ALA A 161 -6.16 -5.16 28.07
CA ALA A 161 -7.30 -4.34 28.49
C ALA A 161 -8.60 -5.16 28.52
N THR A 162 -8.79 -6.08 27.58
CA THR A 162 -9.98 -6.94 27.48
C THR A 162 -10.01 -8.01 28.57
N ASP A 163 -8.84 -8.56 28.92
CA ASP A 163 -8.71 -9.49 30.05
C ASP A 163 -8.88 -8.80 31.41
N SER A 164 -8.55 -7.51 31.48
CA SER A 164 -8.74 -6.68 32.67
C SER A 164 -10.18 -6.17 32.86
N ILE A 165 -11.10 -6.41 31.91
CA ILE A 165 -12.53 -6.12 32.10
C ILE A 165 -13.04 -7.09 33.18
N PRO A 166 -13.52 -6.59 34.34
CA PRO A 166 -14.09 -7.43 35.38
C PRO A 166 -15.17 -8.36 34.82
N ASP A 167 -15.22 -9.61 35.27
CA ASP A 167 -16.19 -10.60 34.81
C ASP A 167 -17.65 -10.11 34.93
N ALA A 168 -17.92 -9.23 35.89
CA ALA A 168 -19.21 -8.54 36.05
C ALA A 168 -19.60 -7.72 34.80
N LEU A 169 -18.67 -6.99 34.18
CA LEU A 169 -18.96 -6.22 32.96
C LEU A 169 -19.12 -7.12 31.74
N LYS A 170 -18.35 -8.21 31.63
CA LYS A 170 -18.54 -9.23 30.59
C LYS A 170 -19.92 -9.89 30.70
N CYS A 171 -20.35 -10.21 31.93
CA CYS A 171 -21.68 -10.73 32.22
C CYS A 171 -22.78 -9.73 31.85
N LEU A 172 -22.64 -8.46 32.23
CA LEU A 172 -23.60 -7.40 31.89
C LEU A 172 -23.74 -7.20 30.37
N GLN A 173 -22.65 -7.26 29.61
CA GLN A 173 -22.69 -7.20 28.14
C GLN A 173 -23.40 -8.41 27.54
N ALA A 174 -23.15 -9.61 28.07
CA ALA A 174 -23.80 -10.84 27.61
C ALA A 174 -25.31 -10.88 27.92
N LEU A 175 -25.77 -10.14 28.93
CA LEU A 175 -27.19 -10.03 29.30
C LEU A 175 -28.02 -9.17 28.32
N PHE A 176 -27.41 -8.64 27.24
CA PHE A 176 -28.10 -7.79 26.24
C PHE A 176 -28.98 -6.73 26.91
N ILE A 177 -28.41 -5.98 27.86
CA ILE A 177 -29.14 -4.94 28.58
C ILE A 177 -29.61 -3.91 27.57
N THR A 178 -30.90 -3.94 27.27
CA THR A 178 -31.58 -2.91 26.51
C THR A 178 -31.91 -1.73 27.41
N ASP A 179 -32.11 -0.56 26.81
CA ASP A 179 -32.61 0.59 27.54
C ASP A 179 -34.10 0.40 27.87
N PRO A 180 -34.49 0.25 29.15
CA PRO A 180 -35.87 -0.04 29.53
C PRO A 180 -36.85 1.03 29.07
N GLU A 181 -36.44 2.30 29.03
CA GLU A 181 -37.27 3.42 28.57
C GLU A 181 -37.56 3.32 27.06
N THR A 182 -36.53 3.01 26.27
CA THR A 182 -36.69 2.76 24.83
C THR A 182 -37.63 1.58 24.55
N ASP A 183 -37.49 0.48 25.28
CA ASP A 183 -38.34 -0.70 25.07
C ASP A 183 -39.79 -0.45 25.50
N ARG A 184 -39.97 0.28 26.60
CA ARG A 184 -41.28 0.75 27.05
C ARG A 184 -41.94 1.65 26.02
N ALA A 185 -41.22 2.63 25.46
CA ALA A 185 -41.73 3.51 24.42
C ALA A 185 -42.13 2.74 23.15
N LYS A 186 -41.34 1.76 22.72
CA LYS A 186 -41.70 0.86 21.61
C LYS A 186 -42.97 0.05 21.90
N LEU A 187 -43.14 -0.44 23.12
CA LEU A 187 -44.34 -1.18 23.52
C LEU A 187 -45.59 -0.31 23.49
N ILE A 188 -45.51 0.93 23.97
CA ILE A 188 -46.63 1.89 23.92
C ILE A 188 -46.96 2.24 22.47
N ASN A 189 -45.95 2.57 21.66
CA ASN A 189 -46.15 2.92 20.25
C ASN A 189 -46.78 1.78 19.44
N SER A 190 -46.44 0.52 19.75
CA SER A 190 -46.97 -0.65 19.03
C SER A 190 -48.34 -1.11 19.53
N LYS A 191 -48.67 -0.92 20.81
CA LYS A 191 -49.92 -1.41 21.42
C LYS A 191 -50.98 -0.33 21.65
N GLY A 192 -50.62 0.94 21.46
CA GLY A 192 -51.48 2.10 21.71
C GLY A 192 -51.29 2.69 23.12
N GLU A 193 -51.82 3.90 23.31
CA GLU A 193 -51.72 4.64 24.57
C GLU A 193 -52.64 4.10 25.68
N LEU A 194 -52.32 4.46 26.93
CA LEU A 194 -53.11 4.12 28.11
C LEU A 194 -54.45 4.84 28.10
N VAL A 195 -55.52 4.05 28.02
CA VAL A 195 -56.88 4.56 28.20
C VAL A 195 -57.10 4.87 29.68
N GLN A 196 -57.21 6.16 29.99
CA GLN A 196 -57.40 6.68 31.34
C GLN A 196 -58.57 5.97 32.06
N GLY A 197 -58.38 5.62 33.34
CA GLY A 197 -59.39 4.93 34.15
C GLY A 197 -59.38 3.41 34.07
N THR A 198 -58.82 2.81 33.01
CA THR A 198 -58.94 1.36 32.76
C THR A 198 -58.12 0.51 33.72
N CYS A 199 -57.00 1.04 34.22
CA CYS A 199 -56.10 0.33 35.13
C CYS A 199 -56.24 0.77 36.61
N ASP A 200 -57.08 1.76 36.91
CA ASP A 200 -57.15 2.38 38.24
C ASP A 200 -57.61 1.40 39.34
N TRP A 201 -58.37 0.37 38.96
CA TRP A 201 -58.88 -0.65 39.88
C TRP A 201 -57.76 -1.40 40.62
N ILE A 202 -56.57 -1.56 40.02
CA ILE A 202 -55.48 -2.33 40.65
C ILE A 202 -54.93 -1.62 41.89
N ALA A 203 -54.92 -0.28 41.89
CA ALA A 203 -54.41 0.51 43.01
C ALA A 203 -55.29 0.36 44.27
N GLN A 204 -56.53 -0.11 44.11
CA GLN A 204 -57.49 -0.31 45.19
C GLN A 204 -57.54 -1.79 45.65
N LYS A 205 -56.82 -2.69 44.97
CA LYS A 205 -56.78 -4.11 45.34
C LYS A 205 -55.94 -4.30 46.58
N LYS A 206 -56.53 -4.96 47.59
CA LYS A 206 -55.88 -5.24 48.87
C LYS A 206 -54.54 -5.97 48.67
N GLU A 207 -54.51 -6.96 47.79
CA GLU A 207 -53.32 -7.77 47.49
C GLU A 207 -52.18 -6.91 46.92
N PHE A 208 -52.52 -5.94 46.07
CA PHE A 208 -51.55 -5.03 45.48
C PHE A 208 -51.02 -4.02 46.50
N VAL A 209 -51.91 -3.49 47.36
CA VAL A 209 -51.53 -2.57 48.44
C VAL A 209 -50.60 -3.26 49.45
N GLU A 210 -50.92 -4.49 49.84
CA GLU A 210 -50.10 -5.31 50.73
C GLU A 210 -48.74 -5.64 50.09
N TRP A 211 -48.72 -6.01 48.81
CA TRP A 211 -47.47 -6.24 48.08
C TRP A 211 -46.61 -4.97 47.99
N LYS A 212 -47.19 -3.82 47.66
CA LYS A 212 -46.47 -2.53 47.56
C LYS A 212 -45.88 -2.08 48.91
N ALA A 213 -46.50 -2.44 50.03
CA ALA A 213 -46.04 -2.12 51.37
C ALA A 213 -44.96 -3.08 51.90
N SER A 214 -44.67 -4.19 51.20
CA SER A 214 -43.63 -5.16 51.58
C SER A 214 -42.24 -4.72 51.13
N ASP A 215 -41.17 -5.28 51.74
CA ASP A 215 -39.75 -4.96 51.45
C ASP A 215 -39.23 -5.52 50.11
N GLY A 216 -40.09 -5.53 49.08
CA GLY A 216 -39.81 -6.02 47.74
C GLY A 216 -40.25 -7.47 47.50
N GLY A 217 -40.48 -7.80 46.22
CA GLY A 217 -40.92 -9.14 45.80
C GLY A 217 -41.41 -9.19 44.37
N LEU A 218 -41.83 -10.37 43.92
CA LEU A 218 -42.38 -10.60 42.58
C LEU A 218 -43.89 -10.33 42.55
N LEU A 219 -44.36 -9.42 41.70
CA LEU A 219 -45.79 -9.23 41.42
C LEU A 219 -46.22 -10.13 40.26
N TRP A 220 -47.05 -11.13 40.54
CA TRP A 220 -47.56 -12.04 39.52
C TRP A 220 -48.95 -11.60 39.02
N ILE A 221 -49.00 -11.10 37.78
CA ILE A 221 -50.27 -10.73 37.11
C ILE A 221 -50.59 -11.79 36.07
N SER A 222 -51.69 -12.52 36.27
CA SER A 222 -52.15 -13.57 35.36
C SER A 222 -53.49 -13.23 34.72
N GLY A 223 -53.71 -13.78 33.52
CA GLY A 223 -54.91 -13.53 32.72
C GLY A 223 -54.76 -14.06 31.30
N GLY A 224 -55.87 -14.26 30.59
CA GLY A 224 -55.90 -14.71 29.21
C GLY A 224 -55.13 -13.79 28.23
N PRO A 225 -54.74 -14.30 27.05
CA PRO A 225 -54.14 -13.47 26.00
C PRO A 225 -55.07 -12.30 25.62
N GLY A 226 -54.51 -11.13 25.35
CA GLY A 226 -55.29 -9.93 24.99
C GLY A 226 -55.94 -9.16 26.13
N LEU A 227 -55.92 -9.64 27.39
CA LEU A 227 -56.55 -8.96 28.53
C LEU A 227 -55.76 -7.77 29.12
N GLY A 228 -54.91 -7.13 28.33
CA GLY A 228 -54.22 -5.91 28.76
C GLY A 228 -53.10 -6.09 29.82
N LYS A 229 -52.64 -7.31 30.11
CA LYS A 229 -51.57 -7.55 31.10
C LYS A 229 -50.32 -6.68 30.89
N THR A 230 -49.80 -6.61 29.66
CA THR A 230 -48.66 -5.75 29.32
C THR A 230 -48.95 -4.28 29.60
N MET A 231 -50.18 -3.85 29.32
CA MET A 231 -50.59 -2.46 29.49
C MET A 231 -50.74 -2.08 30.96
N LEU A 232 -51.24 -3.02 31.75
CA LEU A 232 -51.29 -2.91 33.20
C LEU A 232 -49.89 -2.81 33.80
N SER A 233 -48.90 -3.58 33.31
CA SER A 233 -47.51 -3.44 33.74
C SER A 233 -46.93 -2.07 33.42
N ILE A 234 -47.19 -1.51 32.23
CA ILE A 234 -46.73 -0.17 31.84
C ILE A 234 -47.34 0.90 32.77
N TYR A 235 -48.64 0.80 33.06
CA TYR A 235 -49.34 1.69 33.98
C TYR A 235 -48.78 1.65 35.40
N LEU A 236 -48.45 0.45 35.89
CA LEU A 236 -47.87 0.29 37.23
C LEU A 236 -46.49 0.95 37.34
N ILE A 237 -45.66 0.81 36.30
CA ILE A 237 -44.33 1.45 36.23
C ILE A 237 -44.44 2.99 36.20
N GLU A 238 -45.45 3.57 35.53
CA GLU A 238 -45.63 5.04 35.54
C GLU A 238 -46.08 5.62 36.87
N ARG A 239 -46.83 4.84 37.67
CA ARG A 239 -47.45 5.31 38.92
C ARG A 239 -46.73 4.85 40.19
N MET A 240 -45.63 4.11 40.05
CA MET A 240 -44.76 3.67 41.15
C MET A 240 -43.50 4.49 41.17
#